data_AF-A0A2I8A131-F1
#
_entry.id   AF-A0A2I8A131-F1
#
_cell.length_a   1.000
_cell.length_b   1.000
_cell.length_c   1.000
_cell.angle_alpha   90.00
_cell.angle_beta   90.00
_cell.angle_gamma   90.00
#
_symmetry.space_group_name_H-M   'P 1'
#
loop_
_entity.id
_entity.type
_entity.pdbx_description
1 polymer ?
#
loop_
_entity_poly.entity_id
_entity_poly.type
_entity_poly.pdbx_seq_one_letter_code
_entity_poly.pdbx_strand_id
1 'polypeptide(L)'
;MFNQKITLSQSEIISLGASLRQIEQKVLKQKLNEGKLKIWFQGEEPYFDVLFELQNNEILWFEFTLRGKSLSWDRRKDKLQTGTTNELSINDASFYAASKTIDNDMQIDWDFIQLVKSILETRADEEIFAKALVLFD
;
A
#
# COMPACT_ATOMS: atom_id res chain seq x y z
N MET A 1 23.30 -10.72 -2.75
CA MET A 1 22.01 -10.01 -2.70
C MET A 1 21.86 -9.25 -4.01
N PHE A 2 20.99 -9.71 -4.91
CA PHE A 2 20.71 -9.01 -6.16
C PHE A 2 19.74 -7.89 -5.87
N ASN A 3 20.25 -6.65 -5.75
CA ASN A 3 19.41 -5.46 -5.78
C ASN A 3 19.07 -5.19 -7.25
N GLN A 4 18.12 -5.95 -7.80
CA GLN A 4 17.61 -5.63 -9.14
C GLN A 4 16.72 -4.40 -9.03
N LYS A 5 17.18 -3.31 -9.65
CA LYS A 5 16.40 -2.10 -9.84
C LYS A 5 15.23 -2.44 -10.76
N ILE A 6 14.05 -2.69 -10.18
CA ILE A 6 12.85 -3.02 -10.96
C ILE A 6 12.43 -1.75 -11.70
N THR A 7 12.74 -1.69 -13.00
CA THR A 7 12.22 -0.64 -13.89
C THR A 7 11.00 -1.23 -14.58
N LEU A 8 9.81 -0.86 -14.11
CA LEU A 8 8.56 -1.24 -14.77
C LEU A 8 8.32 -0.33 -15.98
N SER A 9 7.80 -0.92 -17.05
CA SER A 9 7.30 -0.16 -18.19
C SER A 9 6.03 0.61 -17.82
N GLN A 10 5.73 1.66 -18.59
CA GLN A 10 4.50 2.44 -18.40
C GLN A 10 3.24 1.56 -18.50
N SER A 11 3.23 0.57 -19.40
CA SER A 11 2.12 -0.37 -19.54
C SER A 11 1.95 -1.25 -18.30
N GLU A 12 3.04 -1.68 -17.66
CA GLU A 12 2.97 -2.44 -16.41
C GLU A 12 2.43 -1.58 -15.26
N ILE A 13 2.87 -0.32 -15.16
CA ILE A 13 2.35 0.63 -14.17
C ILE A 13 0.85 0.83 -14.32
N ILE A 14 0.37 1.08 -15.55
CA ILE A 14 -1.06 1.21 -15.85
C ILE A 14 -1.81 -0.07 -15.52
N SER A 15 -1.26 -1.23 -15.87
CA SER A 15 -1.87 -2.52 -15.58
C SER A 15 -1.99 -2.77 -14.07
N LEU A 16 -0.96 -2.42 -13.29
CA LEU A 16 -0.99 -2.53 -11.82
C LEU A 16 -2.10 -1.65 -11.25
N GLY A 17 -2.15 -0.38 -11.62
CA GLY A 17 -3.21 0.52 -11.17
C GLY A 17 -4.59 -0.01 -11.51
N ALA A 18 -4.83 -0.39 -12.77
CA ALA A 18 -6.11 -0.92 -13.24
C ALA A 18 -6.54 -2.23 -12.54
N SER A 19 -5.59 -3.01 -12.03
CA SER A 19 -5.88 -4.27 -11.32
C SER A 19 -6.44 -4.08 -9.92
N LEU A 20 -6.26 -2.91 -9.31
CA LEU A 20 -6.71 -2.64 -7.94
C LEU A 20 -8.25 -2.62 -7.86
N ARG A 21 -8.83 -3.55 -7.12
CA ARG A 21 -10.27 -3.61 -6.85
C ARG A 21 -10.55 -3.39 -5.38
N GLN A 22 -11.50 -2.50 -5.09
CA GLN A 22 -11.95 -2.30 -3.72
C GLN A 22 -12.63 -3.58 -3.22
N ILE A 23 -12.20 -4.09 -2.07
CA ILE A 23 -12.85 -5.22 -1.41
C ILE A 23 -14.09 -4.70 -0.69
N GLU A 24 -15.25 -5.27 -1.02
CA GLU A 24 -16.52 -4.91 -0.37
C GLU A 24 -16.44 -5.09 1.15
N GLN A 25 -16.72 -4.02 1.88
CA GLN A 25 -16.63 -3.96 3.35
C GLN A 25 -17.65 -4.87 4.07
N LYS A 26 -18.55 -5.57 3.38
CA LYS A 26 -19.48 -6.54 4.02
C LYS A 26 -18.74 -7.67 4.75
N VAL A 27 -17.47 -7.91 4.42
CA VAL A 27 -16.60 -8.92 5.05
C VAL A 27 -15.85 -8.35 6.28
N LEU A 28 -15.59 -7.05 6.32
CA LEU A 28 -14.91 -6.40 7.43
C LEU A 28 -15.95 -5.90 8.42
N LYS A 29 -16.05 -6.51 9.60
CA LYS A 29 -16.93 -6.05 10.69
C LYS A 29 -16.67 -4.55 10.94
N GLN A 30 -17.51 -3.69 10.38
CA GLN A 30 -17.55 -2.28 10.73
C GLN A 30 -18.03 -2.22 12.19
N LYS A 31 -17.10 -2.15 13.14
CA LYS A 31 -17.46 -1.54 14.41
C LYS A 31 -17.74 -0.08 14.06
N LEU A 32 -19.01 0.27 14.07
CA LEU A 32 -19.59 1.63 14.00
C LEU A 32 -19.14 2.49 15.20
N ASN A 33 -17.85 2.46 15.53
CA ASN A 33 -17.26 3.29 16.56
C ASN A 33 -16.46 4.39 15.86
N GLU A 34 -16.91 5.64 16.08
CA GLU A 34 -16.08 6.86 16.00
C GLU A 34 -15.76 7.45 14.61
N GLY A 35 -16.54 7.15 13.57
CA GLY A 35 -16.39 7.82 12.27
C GLY A 35 -15.11 7.43 11.52
N LYS A 36 -14.50 6.30 11.91
CA LYS A 36 -13.34 5.71 11.23
C LYS A 36 -13.79 4.71 10.15
N LEU A 37 -13.21 4.83 8.96
CA LEU A 37 -13.48 3.98 7.81
C LEU A 37 -12.19 3.32 7.33
N LYS A 38 -12.20 2.00 7.13
CA LYS A 38 -11.08 1.29 6.50
C LYS A 38 -11.45 0.90 5.08
N ILE A 39 -10.69 1.39 4.11
CA ILE A 39 -10.85 1.05 2.69
C ILE A 39 -9.67 0.16 2.30
N TRP A 40 -9.96 -0.94 1.61
CA TRP A 40 -8.95 -1.88 1.14
C TRP A 40 -9.15 -2.12 -0.35
N PHE A 41 -8.08 -1.93 -1.12
CA PHE A 41 -7.97 -2.30 -2.51
C PHE A 41 -6.99 -3.46 -2.64
N GLN A 42 -7.35 -4.49 -3.38
CA GLN A 42 -6.49 -5.62 -3.69
C GLN A 42 -6.22 -5.66 -5.19
N GLY A 43 -4.95 -5.77 -5.56
CA GLY A 43 -4.52 -5.96 -6.93
C GLY A 43 -4.60 -7.42 -7.36
N GLU A 44 -4.43 -7.68 -8.65
CA GLU A 44 -4.41 -9.04 -9.20
C GLU A 44 -3.08 -9.77 -8.94
N GLU A 45 -2.00 -9.03 -8.69
CA GLU A 45 -0.71 -9.63 -8.34
C GLU A 45 -0.68 -10.08 -6.86
N PRO A 46 0.02 -11.19 -6.55
CA PRO A 46 0.29 -11.58 -5.17
C PRO A 46 1.00 -10.47 -4.39
N TYR A 47 0.58 -10.27 -3.13
CA TYR A 47 1.18 -9.28 -2.23
C TYR A 47 1.13 -7.85 -2.81
N PHE A 48 0.03 -7.55 -3.50
CA PHE A 48 -0.30 -6.21 -3.98
C PHE A 48 -1.62 -5.73 -3.38
N ASP A 49 -1.54 -4.77 -2.47
CA ASP A 49 -2.71 -4.12 -1.89
C ASP A 49 -2.45 -2.65 -1.52
N VAL A 50 -3.56 -1.94 -1.33
CA VAL A 50 -3.57 -0.57 -0.81
C VAL A 50 -4.63 -0.47 0.28
N LEU A 51 -4.23 -0.03 1.47
CA LEU A 51 -5.09 0.14 2.63
C LEU A 51 -5.13 1.62 3.03
N PHE A 52 -6.32 2.10 3.34
CA PHE A 52 -6.56 3.43 3.88
C PHE A 52 -7.34 3.32 5.18
N GLU A 53 -6.91 4.04 6.21
CA GLU A 53 -7.75 4.39 7.36
C GLU A 53 -8.12 5.87 7.25
N LEU A 54 -9.41 6.15 7.24
CA LEU A 54 -9.95 7.50 7.18
C LEU A 54 -10.69 7.83 8.47
N GLN A 55 -10.73 9.12 8.80
CA GLN A 55 -11.64 9.68 9.79
C GLN A 55 -12.23 10.98 9.24
N ASN A 56 -13.55 11.10 9.24
CA ASN A 56 -14.25 12.26 8.68
C ASN A 56 -13.81 12.59 7.23
N ASN A 57 -13.63 11.54 6.40
CA ASN A 57 -13.17 11.63 5.02
C ASN A 57 -11.70 12.09 4.81
N GLU A 58 -10.92 12.21 5.89
CA GLU A 58 -9.48 12.51 5.84
C GLU A 58 -8.64 11.25 6.06
N ILE A 59 -7.55 11.10 5.32
CA ILE A 59 -6.61 9.97 5.50
C ILE A 59 -5.88 10.16 6.84
N LEU A 60 -6.00 9.16 7.72
CA LEU A 60 -5.20 9.04 8.95
C LEU A 60 -3.96 8.19 8.73
N TRP A 61 -4.11 7.15 7.91
CA TRP A 61 -3.07 6.18 7.63
C TRP A 61 -3.27 5.57 6.25
N PHE A 62 -2.14 5.30 5.60
CA PHE A 62 -2.06 4.72 4.27
C PHE A 62 -0.95 3.65 4.28
N GLU A 63 -1.21 2.53 3.63
CA GLU A 63 -0.21 1.53 3.31
C GLU A 63 -0.42 1.02 1.90
N PHE A 64 0.67 0.94 1.16
CA PHE A 64 0.75 0.31 -0.14
C PHE A 64 1.77 -0.82 -0.03
N THR A 65 1.43 -1.99 -0.55
CA THR A 65 2.42 -3.07 -0.69
C THR A 65 2.45 -3.63 -2.07
N LEU A 66 3.65 -3.99 -2.52
CA LEU A 66 3.88 -4.61 -3.82
C LEU A 66 5.15 -5.44 -3.74
N ARG A 67 5.02 -6.74 -4.03
CA ARG A 67 6.16 -7.66 -4.21
C ARG A 67 7.15 -7.62 -3.03
N GLY A 68 6.64 -7.69 -1.82
CA GLY A 68 7.47 -7.73 -0.61
C GLY A 68 8.00 -6.38 -0.14
N LYS A 69 7.63 -5.27 -0.81
CA LYS A 69 7.94 -3.91 -0.36
C LYS A 69 6.69 -3.22 0.15
N SER A 70 6.86 -2.30 1.08
CA SER A 70 5.79 -1.47 1.62
C SER A 70 6.15 0.00 1.60
N LEU A 71 5.13 0.83 1.42
CA LEU A 71 5.18 2.27 1.62
C LEU A 71 4.03 2.62 2.55
N SER A 72 4.31 3.33 3.62
CA SER A 72 3.29 3.75 4.57
C SER A 72 3.39 5.24 4.87
N TRP A 73 2.25 5.82 5.23
CA TRP A 73 2.16 7.17 5.76
C TRP A 73 1.26 7.17 7.00
N ASP A 74 1.65 7.90 8.04
CA ASP A 74 0.89 8.07 9.26
C ASP A 74 0.78 9.56 9.59
N ARG A 75 -0.45 10.07 9.72
CA ARG A 75 -0.74 11.48 10.01
C ARG A 75 -0.02 12.03 11.23
N ARG A 76 0.28 11.18 12.23
CA ARG A 76 0.96 11.60 13.47
C ARG A 76 2.43 11.94 13.23
N LYS A 77 3.04 11.31 12.22
CA LYS A 77 4.45 11.49 11.86
C LYS A 77 4.62 12.41 10.65
N ASP A 78 3.59 12.50 9.82
CA ASP A 78 3.55 13.29 8.60
C ASP A 78 4.74 12.99 7.67
N LYS A 79 5.05 11.69 7.54
CA LYS A 79 6.20 11.19 6.80
C LYS A 79 5.88 9.87 6.13
N LEU A 80 6.38 9.75 4.89
CA LEU A 80 6.47 8.47 4.19
C LEU A 80 7.58 7.61 4.80
N GLN A 81 7.29 6.32 4.93
CA GLN A 81 8.22 5.31 5.41
C GLN A 81 8.14 4.08 4.49
N THR A 82 9.27 3.69 3.92
CA THR A 82 9.39 2.45 3.17
C THR A 82 9.75 1.29 4.10
N GLY A 83 9.46 0.07 3.66
CA GLY A 83 9.83 -1.14 4.38
C GLY A 83 9.77 -2.38 3.49
N THR A 84 10.08 -3.50 4.11
CA THR A 84 9.94 -4.82 3.50
C THR A 84 8.94 -5.67 4.29
N THR A 85 8.12 -6.43 3.58
CA THR A 85 7.22 -7.40 4.20
C THR A 85 7.90 -8.75 4.32
N ASN A 86 7.55 -9.51 5.35
CA ASN A 86 7.99 -10.90 5.52
C ASN A 86 7.32 -11.89 4.55
N GLU A 87 6.44 -11.41 3.67
CA GLU A 87 5.58 -12.23 2.81
C GLU A 87 6.36 -13.07 1.80
N LEU A 88 7.59 -12.64 1.45
CA LEU A 88 8.49 -13.36 0.55
C LEU A 88 9.57 -14.18 1.28
N SER A 89 9.54 -14.22 2.62
CA SER A 89 10.54 -14.94 3.42
C SER A 89 10.26 -16.45 3.40
N ILE A 90 11.14 -17.21 2.75
CA ILE A 90 11.05 -18.67 2.56
C ILE A 90 11.33 -19.47 3.86
N ASN A 91 11.81 -18.81 4.92
CA ASN A 91 12.37 -19.49 6.09
C ASN A 91 11.39 -19.81 7.23
N ASP A 92 10.10 -19.47 7.13
CA ASP A 92 9.11 -19.78 8.18
C ASP A 92 8.01 -20.72 7.66
N ALA A 93 8.42 -21.91 7.23
CA ALA A 93 7.53 -23.04 6.95
C ALA A 93 7.07 -23.77 8.23
N SER A 94 7.06 -23.09 9.37
CA SER A 94 6.63 -23.61 10.65
C SER A 94 5.61 -22.65 11.24
N PHE A 95 4.34 -22.99 11.04
CA PHE A 95 3.15 -22.28 11.53
C PHE A 95 2.80 -21.02 10.72
N TYR A 96 1.75 -21.14 9.88
CA TYR A 96 1.07 -20.01 9.24
C TYR A 96 0.75 -18.92 10.28
N ALA A 97 1.60 -17.91 10.39
CA ALA A 97 1.24 -16.65 11.01
C ALA A 97 0.50 -15.84 9.93
N ALA A 98 -0.82 -15.77 10.05
CA ALA A 98 -1.70 -14.92 9.23
C ALA A 98 -1.50 -13.41 9.50
N SER A 99 -0.26 -12.99 9.74
CA SER A 99 0.12 -11.62 10.06
C SER A 99 1.26 -11.18 9.14
N LYS A 100 0.93 -10.30 8.20
CA LYS A 100 1.89 -9.49 7.46
C LYS A 100 2.65 -8.62 8.46
N THR A 101 3.96 -8.76 8.51
CA THR A 101 4.84 -7.90 9.32
C THR A 101 5.63 -7.01 8.37
N ILE A 102 5.70 -5.71 8.71
CA ILE A 102 6.49 -4.73 7.98
C ILE A 102 7.68 -4.34 8.84
N ASP A 103 8.87 -4.57 8.29
CA ASP A 103 10.11 -4.03 8.83
C ASP A 103 10.43 -2.74 8.08
N ASN A 104 10.48 -1.62 8.83
CA ASN A 104 10.80 -0.33 8.25
C ASN A 104 12.24 -0.29 7.77
N ASP A 105 12.45 0.25 6.58
CA ASP A 105 13.79 0.46 6.05
C ASP A 105 14.54 1.50 6.90
N MET A 106 15.84 1.26 7.09
CA MET A 106 16.74 2.25 7.69
C MET A 106 16.92 3.49 6.82
N GLN A 107 16.76 3.35 5.50
CA GLN A 107 16.86 4.42 4.52
C GLN A 107 15.65 4.35 3.59
N ILE A 108 15.08 5.51 3.25
CA ILE A 108 13.92 5.59 2.37
C ILE A 108 14.29 5.11 0.96
N ASP A 109 13.53 4.16 0.43
CA ASP A 109 13.61 3.72 -0.97
C ASP A 109 12.83 4.69 -1.87
N TRP A 110 13.52 5.73 -2.34
CA TRP A 110 12.94 6.75 -3.22
C TRP A 110 12.47 6.21 -4.56
N ASP A 111 13.15 5.21 -5.12
CA ASP A 111 12.73 4.59 -6.39
C ASP A 111 11.38 3.89 -6.19
N PHE A 112 11.20 3.22 -5.04
CA PHE A 112 9.92 2.62 -4.70
C PHE A 112 8.83 3.67 -4.47
N ILE A 113 9.11 4.78 -3.77
CA ILE A 113 8.15 5.88 -3.60
C ILE A 113 7.67 6.41 -4.96
N GLN A 114 8.59 6.65 -5.90
CA GLN A 114 8.22 7.14 -7.23
C GLN A 114 7.40 6.12 -8.01
N LEU A 115 7.70 4.83 -7.87
CA LEU A 115 6.90 3.78 -8.47
C LEU A 115 5.47 3.78 -7.90
N VAL A 116 5.33 3.85 -6.57
CA VAL A 116 4.00 3.89 -5.94
C VAL A 116 3.23 5.12 -6.41
N LYS A 117 3.86 6.31 -6.42
CA LYS A 117 3.24 7.53 -6.94
C LYS A 117 2.72 7.32 -8.36
N SER A 118 3.56 6.78 -9.25
CA SER A 118 3.21 6.52 -10.65
C SER A 118 2.03 5.55 -10.81
N ILE A 119 1.92 4.52 -9.95
CA ILE A 119 0.79 3.58 -9.96
C ILE A 119 -0.50 4.26 -9.48
N LEU A 120 -0.44 5.06 -8.41
CA LEU A 120 -1.61 5.77 -7.89
C LEU A 120 -2.11 6.86 -8.85
N GLU A 121 -1.20 7.52 -9.57
CA GLU A 121 -1.53 8.54 -10.58
C GLU A 121 -2.41 7.99 -11.71
N THR A 122 -2.35 6.69 -12.02
CA THR A 122 -3.21 6.09 -13.05
C THR A 122 -4.68 6.00 -12.65
N ARG A 123 -5.00 6.33 -11.39
CA ARG A 123 -6.35 6.35 -10.81
C ARG A 123 -6.66 7.66 -10.10
N ALA A 124 -6.01 8.75 -10.51
CA ALA A 124 -6.16 10.07 -9.88
C ALA A 124 -7.57 10.68 -10.02
N ASP A 125 -8.43 10.10 -10.86
CA ASP A 125 -9.85 10.47 -11.00
C ASP A 125 -10.71 9.97 -9.83
N GLU A 126 -10.23 9.01 -9.05
CA GLU A 126 -10.89 8.53 -7.84
C GLU A 126 -10.43 9.31 -6.61
N GLU A 127 -11.40 9.82 -5.83
CA GLU A 127 -11.16 10.76 -4.72
C GLU A 127 -10.10 10.27 -3.71
N ILE A 128 -10.12 8.99 -3.35
CA ILE A 128 -9.18 8.44 -2.36
C ILE A 128 -7.73 8.42 -2.86
N PHE A 129 -7.52 8.10 -4.14
CA PHE A 129 -6.18 8.09 -4.73
C PHE A 129 -5.69 9.51 -4.99
N ALA A 130 -6.56 10.42 -5.42
CA ALA A 130 -6.24 11.85 -5.51
C ALA A 130 -5.76 12.41 -4.16
N LYS A 131 -6.45 12.08 -3.05
CA LYS A 131 -6.03 12.46 -1.69
C LYS A 131 -4.70 11.84 -1.29
N ALA A 132 -4.48 10.57 -1.62
CA ALA A 132 -3.23 9.88 -1.32
C ALA A 132 -2.04 10.53 -2.04
N LEU A 133 -2.22 10.98 -3.28
CA LEU A 133 -1.16 11.61 -4.08
C LEU A 133 -0.64 12.92 -3.46
N VAL A 134 -1.48 13.66 -2.72
CA VAL A 134 -1.06 14.87 -1.99
C VAL A 134 -0.03 14.55 -0.90
N LEU A 135 0.01 13.30 -0.39
CA LEU A 135 0.95 12.88 0.65
C LEU A 135 2.39 12.69 0.13
N PHE A 136 2.60 12.78 -1.18
CA PHE A 136 3.90 12.62 -1.84
C PHE A 136 4.60 13.95 -2.15
N ASP A 137 3.96 15.08 -1.87
CA ASP A 137 4.49 16.43 -2.08
C ASP A 137 5.13 17.00 -0.80
#